data_AF-A0A957D9L9-F1
#
_entry.id   AF-A0A957D9L9-F1
#
_cell.length_a   1.000
_cell.length_b   1.000
_cell.length_c   1.000
_cell.angle_alpha   90.00
_cell.angle_beta   90.00
_cell.angle_gamma   90.00
#
_symmetry.space_group_name_H-M   'P 1'
#
loop_
_entity.id
_entity.type
_entity.pdbx_description
1 polymer ?
#
loop_
_entity_poly.entity_id
_entity_poly.type
_entity_poly.pdbx_seq_one_letter_code
_entity_poly.pdbx_strand_id
1 'polypeptide(L)'
;HTAVSQLERTASPALTDIFSVDFTAAQFRLQAQETLGDQWLALNYYLAEDRLVCFVLTPTGENLYERKMTPAVYQALDRCVRGAGQQPGMQRSLAILGEWLLPPSVQAQLTPDTFLLIAPHRKLHYLPWAGLYLQEQGELLVNTAVPVIIPSFHALSFLWQRQRQNHQSRHQGLLLTIADFSGRHRPLPAVTRETAVLAQQIPNATQLSGDNATLFNLRQLHQNEAWQQYDFLHIASHAFADKLTGRLSGIALHDQDLWLDELQQLAPLPPLVTLSACSGIQTMMRAGDEPTGLAVTCLASGAQRVIGSIWPVQDTYAPDLMTRFYKHLLAGNSASQSLAYAQRLMLQTDNSIAHWIGFLCVGQP
;
A
#
# COMPACT_ATOMS: atom_id res chain seq x y z
N HIS A 1 -21.16 -1.75 19.06
CA HIS A 1 -21.90 -1.46 17.81
C HIS A 1 -21.96 0.02 17.40
N THR A 2 -22.50 0.97 18.19
CA THR A 2 -22.64 2.39 17.79
C THR A 2 -21.34 3.22 17.78
N ALA A 3 -20.38 2.90 18.65
CA ALA A 3 -19.15 3.70 18.78
C ALA A 3 -18.25 3.65 17.53
N VAL A 4 -18.09 2.48 16.90
CA VAL A 4 -17.25 2.31 15.70
C VAL A 4 -17.86 3.03 14.50
N SER A 5 -19.16 2.85 14.27
CA SER A 5 -19.88 3.54 13.18
C SER A 5 -19.91 5.06 13.38
N GLN A 6 -19.96 5.53 14.64
CA GLN A 6 -19.88 6.96 14.94
C GLN A 6 -18.47 7.50 14.72
N LEU A 7 -17.44 6.80 15.21
CA LEU A 7 -16.04 7.20 15.04
C LEU A 7 -15.63 7.23 13.56
N GLU A 8 -16.00 6.23 12.76
CA GLU A 8 -15.74 6.21 11.31
C GLU A 8 -16.44 7.38 10.58
N ARG A 9 -17.71 7.66 10.91
CA ARG A 9 -18.45 8.80 10.34
C ARG A 9 -17.84 10.15 10.72
N THR A 10 -17.28 10.28 11.93
CA THR A 10 -16.66 11.52 12.39
C THR A 10 -15.24 11.74 11.90
N ALA A 11 -14.50 10.67 11.55
CA ALA A 11 -13.08 10.74 11.23
C ALA A 11 -12.76 10.87 9.73
N SER A 12 -13.70 10.60 8.82
CA SER A 12 -13.47 10.76 7.37
C SER A 12 -14.71 11.32 6.63
N PRO A 13 -15.06 12.61 6.82
CA PRO A 13 -16.27 13.23 6.24
C PRO A 13 -16.31 13.23 4.71
N ALA A 14 -15.17 13.33 4.01
CA ALA A 14 -15.12 13.42 2.55
C ALA A 14 -15.32 12.09 1.82
N LEU A 15 -15.15 10.95 2.51
CA LEU A 15 -15.45 9.63 1.94
C LEU A 15 -16.90 9.20 2.22
N THR A 16 -17.57 9.79 3.21
CA THR A 16 -18.96 9.47 3.56
C THR A 16 -19.98 9.79 2.47
N ASP A 17 -19.74 10.82 1.64
CA ASP A 17 -20.66 11.19 0.55
C ASP A 17 -20.54 10.29 -0.69
N ILE A 18 -19.43 9.54 -0.83
CA ILE A 18 -19.21 8.60 -1.95
C ILE A 18 -19.66 7.17 -1.57
N PHE A 19 -19.73 6.85 -0.27
CA PHE A 19 -19.97 5.50 0.22
C PHE A 19 -21.01 5.46 1.35
N SER A 20 -22.29 5.65 1.01
CA SER A 20 -23.42 5.81 1.95
C SER A 20 -24.17 4.51 2.27
N VAL A 21 -23.49 3.50 2.81
CA VAL A 21 -24.14 2.30 3.38
C VAL A 21 -23.84 2.21 4.88
N ASP A 22 -24.86 1.95 5.71
CA ASP A 22 -24.68 1.73 7.15
C ASP A 22 -23.71 0.57 7.41
N PHE A 23 -22.49 0.90 7.85
CA PHE A 23 -21.46 -0.08 8.23
C PHE A 23 -21.77 -0.73 9.58
N THR A 24 -21.63 -2.06 9.66
CA THR A 24 -21.60 -2.80 10.93
C THR A 24 -20.41 -3.75 11.01
N ALA A 25 -19.81 -3.87 12.20
CA ALA A 25 -18.74 -4.83 12.46
C ALA A 25 -19.13 -6.29 12.15
N ALA A 26 -20.42 -6.64 12.30
CA ALA A 26 -20.93 -7.95 11.96
C ALA A 26 -20.91 -8.20 10.44
N GLN A 27 -21.37 -7.23 9.63
CA GLN A 27 -21.30 -7.34 8.17
C GLN A 27 -19.87 -7.39 7.66
N PHE A 28 -18.97 -6.58 8.23
CA PHE A 28 -17.55 -6.61 7.89
C PHE A 28 -16.96 -8.00 8.15
N ARG A 29 -17.22 -8.56 9.33
CA ARG A 29 -16.75 -9.91 9.70
C ARG A 29 -17.27 -10.99 8.75
N LEU A 30 -18.54 -10.91 8.35
CA LEU A 30 -19.10 -11.85 7.37
C LEU A 30 -18.39 -11.74 6.02
N GLN A 31 -18.19 -10.53 5.50
CA GLN A 31 -17.47 -10.32 4.24
C GLN A 31 -16.01 -10.75 4.31
N ALA A 32 -15.33 -10.45 5.42
CA ALA A 32 -13.97 -10.87 5.68
C ALA A 32 -13.88 -12.40 5.75
N GLN A 33 -14.81 -13.07 6.42
CA GLN A 33 -14.90 -14.53 6.47
C GLN A 33 -15.09 -15.15 5.08
N GLU A 34 -15.98 -14.58 4.27
CA GLU A 34 -16.25 -15.05 2.90
C GLU A 34 -15.03 -14.89 1.98
N THR A 35 -14.18 -13.88 2.23
CA THR A 35 -13.06 -13.55 1.35
C THR A 35 -11.73 -14.16 1.83
N LEU A 36 -11.50 -14.19 3.14
CA LEU A 36 -10.21 -14.51 3.78
C LEU A 36 -10.28 -15.72 4.72
N GLY A 37 -11.45 -16.33 4.90
CA GLY A 37 -11.66 -17.39 5.90
C GLY A 37 -11.43 -16.86 7.33
N ASP A 38 -10.78 -17.67 8.17
CA ASP A 38 -10.47 -17.32 9.57
C ASP A 38 -9.08 -16.67 9.75
N GLN A 39 -8.29 -16.51 8.68
CA GLN A 39 -6.90 -16.08 8.77
C GLN A 39 -6.73 -14.55 8.67
N TRP A 40 -7.53 -13.79 9.42
CA TRP A 40 -7.44 -12.32 9.41
C TRP A 40 -7.62 -11.70 10.78
N LEU A 41 -7.04 -10.51 10.96
CA LEU A 41 -7.23 -9.64 12.10
C LEU A 41 -7.23 -8.20 11.59
N ALA A 42 -8.22 -7.40 11.98
CA ALA A 42 -8.35 -6.02 11.52
C ALA A 42 -8.17 -5.01 12.68
N LEU A 43 -7.38 -3.98 12.43
CA LEU A 43 -7.05 -2.90 13.37
C LEU A 43 -7.50 -1.57 12.77
N ASN A 44 -8.39 -0.86 13.46
CA ASN A 44 -8.81 0.49 13.09
C ASN A 44 -8.35 1.50 14.16
N TYR A 45 -7.45 2.40 13.77
CA TYR A 45 -6.80 3.32 14.69
C TYR A 45 -7.42 4.72 14.64
N TYR A 46 -7.51 5.36 15.80
CA TYR A 46 -7.86 6.77 15.97
C TYR A 46 -6.82 7.42 16.86
N LEU A 47 -5.94 8.20 16.24
CA LEU A 47 -4.88 8.95 16.90
C LEU A 47 -5.38 10.36 17.29
N ALA A 48 -5.63 10.58 18.58
CA ALA A 48 -5.90 11.89 19.16
C ALA A 48 -4.60 12.56 19.64
N GLU A 49 -4.70 13.77 20.19
CA GLU A 49 -3.52 14.48 20.70
C GLU A 49 -2.90 13.76 21.89
N ASP A 50 -3.67 13.29 22.87
CA ASP A 50 -3.18 12.73 24.13
C ASP A 50 -3.26 11.20 24.22
N ARG A 51 -3.92 10.56 23.25
CA ARG A 51 -4.17 9.11 23.27
C ARG A 51 -4.34 8.51 21.87
N LEU A 52 -4.20 7.20 21.82
CA LEU A 52 -4.58 6.33 20.72
C LEU A 52 -5.76 5.47 21.16
N VAL A 53 -6.76 5.34 20.30
CA VAL A 53 -7.81 4.35 20.39
C VAL A 53 -7.64 3.38 19.23
N CYS A 54 -7.66 2.07 19.49
CA CYS A 54 -7.58 1.03 18.47
C CYS A 54 -8.75 0.07 18.65
N PHE A 55 -9.58 -0.03 17.63
CA PHE A 55 -10.63 -1.03 17.55
C PHE A 55 -10.13 -2.25 16.79
N VAL A 56 -10.30 -3.43 17.39
CA VAL A 56 -9.78 -4.69 16.88
C VAL A 56 -10.94 -5.61 16.55
N LEU A 57 -10.94 -6.12 15.32
CA LEU A 57 -11.87 -7.15 14.86
C LEU A 57 -11.09 -8.42 14.54
N THR A 58 -11.59 -9.54 15.03
CA THR A 58 -11.12 -10.89 14.68
C THR A 58 -12.28 -11.69 14.10
N PRO A 59 -12.09 -12.93 13.63
CA PRO A 59 -13.20 -13.78 13.19
C PRO A 59 -14.20 -14.07 14.33
N THR A 60 -13.75 -14.09 15.58
CA THR A 60 -14.56 -14.54 16.74
C THR A 60 -14.92 -13.46 17.76
N GLY A 61 -14.21 -12.33 17.79
CA GLY A 61 -14.51 -11.25 18.75
C GLY A 61 -14.18 -9.85 18.26
N GLU A 62 -14.48 -8.87 19.10
CA GLU A 62 -14.09 -7.48 18.94
C GLU A 62 -13.51 -6.95 20.25
N ASN A 63 -12.50 -6.10 20.18
CA ASN A 63 -11.86 -5.50 21.36
C ASN A 63 -11.57 -4.02 21.12
N LEU A 64 -11.50 -3.24 22.19
CA LEU A 64 -11.11 -1.84 22.16
C LEU A 64 -9.89 -1.63 23.05
N TYR A 65 -8.84 -1.04 22.49
CA TYR A 65 -7.64 -0.67 23.23
C TYR A 65 -7.47 0.83 23.26
N GLU A 66 -7.17 1.36 24.44
CA GLU A 66 -6.75 2.74 24.61
C GLU A 66 -5.32 2.79 25.15
N ARG A 67 -4.54 3.72 24.63
CA ARG A 67 -3.15 3.96 25.05
C ARG A 67 -2.90 5.45 25.13
N LYS A 68 -2.27 5.90 26.22
CA LYS A 68 -1.81 7.29 26.32
C LYS A 68 -0.62 7.52 25.38
N MET A 69 -0.56 8.73 24.83
CA MET A 69 0.64 9.20 24.15
C MET A 69 1.75 9.42 25.17
N THR A 70 2.98 9.02 24.82
CA THR A 70 4.17 9.26 25.64
C THR A 70 5.20 10.05 24.84
N PRO A 71 6.12 10.78 25.48
CA PRO A 71 7.18 11.51 24.77
C PRO A 71 7.99 10.63 23.80
N ALA A 72 8.24 9.38 24.19
CA ALA A 72 8.94 8.40 23.35
C ALA A 72 8.15 8.05 22.08
N VAL A 73 6.83 7.85 22.20
CA VAL A 73 5.94 7.57 21.06
C VAL A 73 5.87 8.78 20.13
N TYR A 74 5.72 10.01 20.65
CA TYR A 74 5.74 11.21 19.81
C TYR A 74 7.02 11.30 18.98
N GLN A 75 8.18 11.13 19.63
CA GLN A 75 9.48 11.19 18.95
C GLN A 75 9.63 10.09 17.90
N ALA A 76 9.13 8.88 18.18
CA ALA A 76 9.18 7.77 17.24
C ALA A 76 8.29 8.00 16.02
N LEU A 77 7.05 8.47 16.20
CA LEU A 77 6.15 8.85 15.10
C LEU A 77 6.77 9.95 14.25
N ASP A 78 7.27 11.01 14.89
CA ASP A 78 7.90 12.13 14.22
C ASP A 78 9.13 11.73 13.39
N ARG A 79 9.89 10.74 13.86
CA ARG A 79 11.02 10.18 13.10
C ARG A 79 10.55 9.46 11.83
N CYS A 80 9.48 8.67 11.90
CA CYS A 80 8.91 7.99 10.74
C CYS A 80 8.33 9.00 9.74
N VAL A 81 7.65 10.04 10.22
CA VAL A 81 7.08 11.11 9.36
C VAL A 81 8.18 11.89 8.64
N ARG A 82 9.32 12.14 9.30
CA ARG A 82 10.41 12.99 8.75
C ARG A 82 11.41 12.26 7.85
N GLY A 83 11.50 10.93 7.87
CA GLY A 83 12.67 10.25 7.34
C GLY A 83 12.40 8.97 6.57
N ALA A 84 13.19 8.77 5.51
CA ALA A 84 13.45 7.46 4.94
C ALA A 84 14.13 6.58 6.01
N GLY A 85 13.89 5.26 6.01
CA GLY A 85 14.25 4.31 7.07
C GLY A 85 15.71 4.26 7.56
N GLN A 86 16.62 5.06 7.01
CA GLN A 86 18.06 5.09 7.30
C GLN A 86 18.47 6.02 8.46
N GLN A 87 17.55 6.74 9.09
CA GLN A 87 17.94 7.65 10.19
C GLN A 87 18.43 6.91 11.45
N PRO A 88 19.49 7.39 12.13
CA PRO A 88 19.93 6.82 13.40
C PRO A 88 18.79 6.72 14.42
N GLY A 89 18.69 5.56 15.07
CA GLY A 89 17.64 5.28 16.05
C GLY A 89 16.29 4.86 15.44
N MET A 90 16.18 4.71 14.11
CA MET A 90 14.94 4.22 13.47
C MET A 90 14.50 2.87 14.04
N GLN A 91 15.41 1.91 14.19
CA GLN A 91 15.10 0.59 14.77
C GLN A 91 14.43 0.70 16.14
N ARG A 92 14.99 1.52 17.04
CA ARG A 92 14.41 1.75 18.37
C ARG A 92 13.03 2.40 18.28
N SER A 93 12.83 3.34 17.36
CA SER A 93 11.51 3.93 17.11
C SER A 93 10.49 2.90 16.64
N LEU A 94 10.88 2.00 15.72
CA LEU A 94 10.01 0.94 15.22
C LEU A 94 9.66 -0.09 16.31
N ALA A 95 10.55 -0.34 17.26
CA ALA A 95 10.25 -1.17 18.44
C ALA A 95 9.27 -0.50 19.41
N ILE A 96 9.51 0.78 19.76
CA ILE A 96 8.59 1.55 20.60
C ILE A 96 7.19 1.60 19.97
N LEU A 97 7.11 1.81 18.66
CA LEU A 97 5.84 1.87 17.94
C LEU A 97 5.18 0.51 17.82
N GLY A 98 5.93 -0.57 17.56
CA GLY A 98 5.36 -1.90 17.46
C GLY A 98 4.73 -2.36 18.78
N GLU A 99 5.41 -2.18 19.92
CA GLU A 99 4.86 -2.48 21.24
C GLU A 99 3.61 -1.62 21.56
N TRP A 100 3.64 -0.34 21.18
CA TRP A 100 2.55 0.59 21.48
C TRP A 100 1.31 0.37 20.60
N LEU A 101 1.50 0.04 19.32
CA LEU A 101 0.42 -0.15 18.34
C LEU A 101 -0.17 -1.56 18.42
N LEU A 102 0.65 -2.58 18.69
CA LEU A 102 0.24 -3.98 18.67
C LEU A 102 0.30 -4.56 20.09
N PRO A 103 -0.81 -4.54 20.86
CA PRO A 103 -0.82 -5.07 22.23
C PRO A 103 -0.55 -6.58 22.25
N PRO A 104 -0.02 -7.15 23.36
CA PRO A 104 0.35 -8.57 23.44
C PRO A 104 -0.77 -9.55 23.05
N SER A 105 -2.02 -9.21 23.35
CA SER A 105 -3.19 -10.01 22.98
C SER A 105 -3.46 -10.06 21.47
N VAL A 106 -3.09 -9.01 20.73
CA VAL A 106 -3.10 -9.02 19.26
C VAL A 106 -1.93 -9.84 18.76
N GLN A 107 -0.73 -9.59 19.28
CA GLN A 107 0.49 -10.31 18.87
C GLN A 107 0.35 -11.83 19.01
N ALA A 108 -0.28 -12.31 20.09
CA ALA A 108 -0.50 -13.74 20.35
C ALA A 108 -1.42 -14.44 19.35
N GLN A 109 -2.16 -13.70 18.51
CA GLN A 109 -3.06 -14.25 17.49
C GLN A 109 -2.45 -14.23 16.08
N LEU A 110 -1.26 -13.63 15.92
CA LEU A 110 -0.63 -13.47 14.62
C LEU A 110 0.17 -14.73 14.24
N THR A 111 0.03 -15.13 12.99
CA THR A 111 0.83 -16.18 12.34
C THR A 111 1.34 -15.66 11.00
N PRO A 112 2.42 -16.25 10.43
CA PRO A 112 2.97 -15.78 9.16
C PRO A 112 1.95 -15.69 7.99
N ASP A 113 0.81 -16.36 8.07
CA ASP A 113 -0.24 -16.33 7.05
C ASP A 113 -1.47 -15.49 7.46
N THR A 114 -1.49 -14.92 8.66
CA THR A 114 -2.58 -14.04 9.13
C THR A 114 -2.55 -12.71 8.37
N PHE A 115 -3.63 -12.39 7.65
CA PHE A 115 -3.85 -11.07 7.07
C PHE A 115 -4.12 -10.05 8.18
N LEU A 116 -3.16 -9.15 8.40
CA LEU A 116 -3.29 -8.06 9.35
C LEU A 116 -3.77 -6.81 8.61
N LEU A 117 -5.09 -6.60 8.62
CA LEU A 117 -5.74 -5.45 7.98
C LEU A 117 -5.60 -4.23 8.89
N ILE A 118 -5.03 -3.14 8.40
CA ILE A 118 -4.67 -1.97 9.19
C ILE A 118 -5.30 -0.74 8.56
N ALA A 119 -6.25 -0.11 9.26
CA ALA A 119 -6.75 1.22 8.97
C ALA A 119 -6.00 2.23 9.85
N PRO A 120 -4.89 2.83 9.35
CA PRO A 120 -4.16 3.86 10.06
C PRO A 120 -4.94 5.18 10.07
N HIS A 121 -4.56 6.09 10.97
CA HIS A 121 -5.10 7.45 11.06
C HIS A 121 -3.97 8.45 11.26
N ARG A 122 -4.04 9.61 10.60
CA ARG A 122 -3.05 10.70 10.67
C ARG A 122 -1.60 10.24 10.44
N LYS A 123 -0.72 10.44 11.43
CA LYS A 123 0.72 10.12 11.33
C LYS A 123 0.99 8.63 11.13
N LEU A 124 0.01 7.76 11.39
CA LEU A 124 0.16 6.31 11.22
C LEU A 124 0.22 5.86 9.75
N HIS A 125 -0.22 6.70 8.80
CA HIS A 125 -0.07 6.42 7.35
C HIS A 125 1.40 6.40 6.90
N TYR A 126 2.30 7.01 7.66
CA TYR A 126 3.73 7.09 7.33
C TYR A 126 4.56 5.96 7.96
N LEU A 127 3.90 4.95 8.54
CA LEU A 127 4.61 3.86 9.22
C LEU A 127 4.97 2.73 8.26
N PRO A 128 6.22 2.23 8.31
CA PRO A 128 6.61 1.01 7.61
C PRO A 128 6.10 -0.20 8.41
N TRP A 129 4.81 -0.50 8.32
CA TRP A 129 4.16 -1.51 9.19
C TRP A 129 4.90 -2.86 9.19
N ALA A 130 5.35 -3.34 8.03
CA ALA A 130 6.17 -4.54 7.89
C ALA A 130 7.48 -4.52 8.72
N GLY A 131 8.02 -3.32 8.97
CA GLY A 131 9.24 -3.07 9.72
C GLY A 131 9.06 -2.84 11.22
N LEU A 132 7.84 -2.88 11.77
CA LEU A 132 7.63 -2.76 13.22
C LEU A 132 8.17 -3.99 13.95
N TYR A 133 8.77 -3.79 15.12
CA TYR A 133 9.22 -4.89 15.97
C TYR A 133 8.18 -5.16 17.04
N LEU A 134 7.80 -6.43 17.23
CA LEU A 134 6.81 -6.80 18.24
C LEU A 134 7.33 -6.66 19.68
N GLN A 135 8.65 -6.65 19.87
CA GLN A 135 9.35 -6.44 21.14
C GLN A 135 10.70 -5.72 20.88
N GLU A 136 11.37 -5.16 21.91
CA GLU A 136 12.61 -4.38 21.74
C GLU A 136 13.78 -5.16 21.10
N GLN A 137 13.79 -6.50 21.27
CA GLN A 137 14.69 -7.44 20.59
C GLN A 137 13.91 -8.46 19.74
N GLY A 138 12.64 -8.14 19.45
CA GLY A 138 11.66 -9.07 18.89
C GLY A 138 11.76 -9.22 17.38
N GLU A 139 10.87 -10.05 16.87
CA GLU A 139 10.73 -10.28 15.44
C GLU A 139 10.00 -9.13 14.74
N LEU A 140 10.29 -8.94 13.45
CA LEU A 140 9.59 -7.97 12.60
C LEU A 140 8.17 -8.44 12.29
N LEU A 141 7.23 -7.50 12.24
CA LEU A 141 5.82 -7.77 11.97
C LEU A 141 5.60 -8.57 10.67
N VAL A 142 6.42 -8.31 9.65
CA VAL A 142 6.31 -9.01 8.37
C VAL A 142 6.54 -10.52 8.48
N ASN A 143 7.30 -11.01 9.47
CA ASN A 143 7.48 -12.45 9.66
C ASN A 143 6.30 -13.09 10.39
N THR A 144 5.57 -12.31 11.18
CA THR A 144 4.50 -12.82 12.04
C THR A 144 3.11 -12.59 11.47
N ALA A 145 2.97 -11.86 10.36
CA ALA A 145 1.70 -11.57 9.70
C ALA A 145 1.93 -11.13 8.24
N VAL A 146 0.82 -10.95 7.50
CA VAL A 146 0.76 -10.29 6.18
C VAL A 146 0.12 -8.90 6.37
N PRO A 147 0.90 -7.82 6.52
CA PRO A 147 0.36 -6.48 6.73
C PRO A 147 -0.32 -5.92 5.48
N VAL A 148 -1.56 -5.45 5.63
CA VAL A 148 -2.34 -4.82 4.55
C VAL A 148 -2.92 -3.51 5.03
N ILE A 149 -2.63 -2.42 4.35
CA ILE A 149 -3.19 -1.12 4.68
C ILE A 149 -4.53 -0.97 3.98
N ILE A 150 -5.56 -0.60 4.72
CA ILE A 150 -6.89 -0.34 4.18
C ILE A 150 -7.27 1.11 4.52
N PRO A 151 -7.95 1.83 3.61
CA PRO A 151 -8.35 3.22 3.92
C PRO A 151 -9.29 3.30 5.13
N SER A 152 -10.22 2.35 5.22
CA SER A 152 -11.13 2.14 6.35
C SER A 152 -11.78 0.76 6.22
N PHE A 153 -12.47 0.29 7.26
CA PHE A 153 -13.25 -0.95 7.15
C PHE A 153 -14.38 -0.81 6.11
N HIS A 154 -15.02 0.36 6.08
CA HIS A 154 -16.04 0.67 5.09
C HIS A 154 -15.52 0.63 3.64
N ALA A 155 -14.36 1.26 3.38
CA ALA A 155 -13.76 1.26 2.04
C ALA A 155 -13.38 -0.16 1.59
N LEU A 156 -12.87 -1.00 2.50
CA LEU A 156 -12.56 -2.39 2.19
C LEU A 156 -13.81 -3.22 1.85
N SER A 157 -14.91 -3.02 2.59
CA SER A 157 -16.19 -3.63 2.28
C SER A 157 -16.68 -3.30 0.87
N PHE A 158 -16.52 -2.05 0.43
CA PHE A 158 -16.85 -1.66 -0.95
C PHE A 158 -15.93 -2.35 -1.97
N LEU A 159 -14.62 -2.42 -1.71
CA LEU A 159 -13.69 -3.13 -2.58
C LEU A 159 -14.08 -4.60 -2.75
N TRP A 160 -14.47 -5.30 -1.68
CA TRP A 160 -14.91 -6.71 -1.75
C TRP A 160 -16.16 -6.90 -2.60
N GLN A 161 -17.10 -5.94 -2.57
CA GLN A 161 -18.29 -6.00 -3.42
C GLN A 161 -17.93 -5.88 -4.90
N ARG A 162 -16.94 -5.05 -5.24
CA ARG A 162 -16.47 -4.88 -6.62
C ARG A 162 -15.83 -6.15 -7.19
N GLN A 163 -15.12 -6.93 -6.36
CA GLN A 163 -14.41 -8.14 -6.75
C GLN A 163 -15.35 -9.27 -7.22
N ARG A 164 -16.63 -9.26 -6.83
CA ARG A 164 -17.60 -10.30 -7.21
C ARG A 164 -17.96 -10.34 -8.71
N GLN A 165 -17.42 -9.44 -9.52
CA GLN A 165 -17.52 -9.53 -10.97
C GLN A 165 -16.38 -10.40 -11.54
N ASN A 166 -16.73 -11.61 -11.99
CA ASN A 166 -15.89 -12.68 -12.56
C ASN A 166 -14.64 -12.21 -13.35
N HIS A 167 -13.53 -11.94 -12.67
CA HIS A 167 -12.23 -11.80 -13.31
C HIS A 167 -11.41 -13.08 -13.07
N GLN A 168 -11.36 -13.95 -14.08
CA GLN A 168 -10.40 -15.04 -14.11
C GLN A 168 -9.04 -14.45 -14.51
N SER A 169 -8.05 -14.60 -13.65
CA SER A 169 -6.73 -14.04 -13.93
C SER A 169 -6.13 -14.68 -15.17
N ARG A 170 -5.61 -13.84 -16.07
CA ARG A 170 -4.93 -14.26 -17.31
C ARG A 170 -3.41 -14.11 -17.20
N HIS A 171 -2.92 -13.70 -16.03
CA HIS A 171 -1.56 -13.28 -15.76
C HIS A 171 -1.00 -12.28 -16.80
N GLN A 172 -1.88 -11.45 -17.38
CA GLN A 172 -1.49 -10.46 -18.37
C GLN A 172 -1.14 -9.15 -17.69
N GLY A 173 0.10 -8.69 -17.87
CA GLY A 173 0.62 -7.48 -17.26
C GLY A 173 0.94 -6.39 -18.27
N LEU A 174 0.70 -5.13 -17.89
CA LEU A 174 1.25 -3.95 -18.57
C LEU A 174 2.45 -3.42 -17.77
N LEU A 175 3.62 -3.37 -18.39
CA LEU A 175 4.83 -2.76 -17.84
C LEU A 175 5.02 -1.38 -18.44
N LEU A 176 4.79 -0.34 -17.64
CA LEU A 176 5.08 1.05 -17.94
C LEU A 176 6.41 1.44 -17.26
N THR A 177 7.50 1.45 -18.01
CA THR A 177 8.85 1.59 -17.43
C THR A 177 9.65 2.69 -18.09
N ILE A 178 10.09 3.69 -17.32
CA ILE A 178 10.75 4.89 -17.84
C ILE A 178 12.10 5.07 -17.15
N ALA A 179 13.18 4.91 -17.93
CA ALA A 179 14.56 5.11 -17.46
C ALA A 179 15.14 6.46 -17.92
N ASP A 180 14.69 6.97 -19.07
CA ASP A 180 15.07 8.27 -19.64
C ASP A 180 13.83 9.14 -19.86
N PHE A 181 13.95 10.39 -19.46
CA PHE A 181 12.88 11.39 -19.39
C PHE A 181 13.13 12.56 -20.36
N SER A 182 13.96 12.36 -21.39
CA SER A 182 14.30 13.38 -22.38
C SER A 182 14.83 14.67 -21.73
N GLY A 183 15.65 14.51 -20.68
CA GLY A 183 16.23 15.61 -19.91
C GLY A 183 15.28 16.33 -18.95
N ARG A 184 14.00 15.95 -18.85
CA ARG A 184 13.02 16.58 -17.93
C ARG A 184 13.19 16.15 -16.48
N HIS A 185 13.62 14.91 -16.27
CA HIS A 185 13.90 14.34 -14.94
C HIS A 185 15.24 13.60 -14.95
N ARG A 186 15.81 13.38 -13.75
CA ARG A 186 17.03 12.59 -13.60
C ARG A 186 16.81 11.16 -14.12
N PRO A 187 17.74 10.57 -14.89
CA PRO A 187 17.59 9.20 -15.38
C PRO A 187 17.58 8.18 -14.23
N LEU A 188 16.85 7.09 -14.45
CA LEU A 188 16.72 5.94 -13.54
C LEU A 188 17.29 4.67 -14.21
N PRO A 189 18.62 4.53 -14.33
CA PRO A 189 19.22 3.41 -15.06
C PRO A 189 18.91 2.03 -14.46
N ALA A 190 18.54 1.96 -13.16
CA ALA A 190 18.11 0.71 -12.54
C ALA A 190 16.79 0.18 -13.09
N VAL A 191 15.91 1.05 -13.60
CA VAL A 191 14.62 0.66 -14.21
C VAL A 191 14.86 -0.25 -15.41
N THR A 192 15.90 -0.01 -16.21
CA THR A 192 16.24 -0.89 -17.35
C THR A 192 16.49 -2.34 -16.91
N ARG A 193 17.13 -2.53 -15.75
CA ARG A 193 17.36 -3.88 -15.20
C ARG A 193 16.05 -4.50 -14.72
N GLU A 194 15.23 -3.73 -14.01
CA GLU A 194 13.92 -4.18 -13.55
C GLU A 194 13.03 -4.61 -14.72
N THR A 195 12.90 -3.77 -15.75
CA THR A 195 12.14 -4.07 -16.97
C THR A 195 12.60 -5.37 -17.60
N ALA A 196 13.91 -5.56 -17.78
CA ALA A 196 14.45 -6.75 -18.41
C ALA A 196 14.13 -8.05 -17.64
N VAL A 197 14.20 -7.99 -16.30
CA VAL A 197 13.87 -9.14 -15.44
C VAL A 197 12.38 -9.43 -15.45
N LEU A 198 11.54 -8.40 -15.28
CA LEU A 198 10.09 -8.57 -15.24
C LEU A 198 9.52 -9.03 -16.58
N ALA A 199 10.06 -8.53 -17.70
CA ALA A 199 9.69 -8.97 -19.05
C ALA A 199 9.98 -10.45 -19.30
N GLN A 200 10.99 -11.02 -18.64
CA GLN A 200 11.30 -12.46 -18.71
C GLN A 200 10.40 -13.29 -17.80
N GLN A 201 10.02 -12.75 -16.64
CA GLN A 201 9.21 -13.47 -15.65
C GLN A 201 7.72 -13.49 -16.01
N ILE A 202 7.21 -12.41 -16.59
CA ILE A 202 5.79 -12.22 -16.87
C ILE A 202 5.49 -12.67 -18.31
N PRO A 203 4.77 -13.80 -18.49
CA PRO A 203 4.42 -14.27 -19.83
C PRO A 203 3.58 -13.24 -20.59
N ASN A 204 3.95 -12.95 -21.84
CA ASN A 204 3.21 -12.05 -22.73
C ASN A 204 2.98 -10.63 -22.15
N ALA A 205 3.92 -10.11 -21.36
CA ALA A 205 3.83 -8.75 -20.83
C ALA A 205 3.81 -7.72 -21.97
N THR A 206 2.79 -6.86 -21.98
CA THR A 206 2.79 -5.65 -22.82
C THR A 206 3.76 -4.64 -22.20
N GLN A 207 4.61 -4.02 -23.02
CA GLN A 207 5.60 -3.06 -22.54
C GLN A 207 5.39 -1.69 -23.20
N LEU A 208 5.25 -0.66 -22.37
CA LEU A 208 5.45 0.73 -22.73
C LEU A 208 6.73 1.21 -22.05
N SER A 209 7.84 1.20 -22.78
CA SER A 209 9.17 1.49 -22.25
C SER A 209 9.94 2.52 -23.07
N GLY A 210 10.82 3.29 -22.42
CA GLY A 210 11.66 4.29 -23.09
C GLY A 210 10.82 5.30 -23.86
N ASP A 211 11.19 5.57 -25.11
CA ASP A 211 10.53 6.56 -25.97
C ASP A 211 9.06 6.20 -26.29
N ASN A 212 8.64 4.95 -26.06
CA ASN A 212 7.26 4.53 -26.21
C ASN A 212 6.40 4.77 -24.97
N ALA A 213 7.01 5.06 -23.82
CA ALA A 213 6.30 5.29 -22.55
C ALA A 213 5.73 6.72 -22.50
N THR A 214 4.86 7.05 -23.45
CA THR A 214 4.25 8.38 -23.60
C THR A 214 2.79 8.38 -23.16
N LEU A 215 2.27 9.57 -22.82
CA LEU A 215 0.85 9.71 -22.49
C LEU A 215 -0.05 9.31 -23.67
N PHE A 216 0.36 9.64 -24.88
CA PHE A 216 -0.36 9.26 -26.10
C PHE A 216 -0.49 7.74 -26.22
N ASN A 217 0.61 7.00 -26.11
CA ASN A 217 0.58 5.54 -26.23
C ASN A 217 -0.19 4.88 -25.09
N LEU A 218 -0.09 5.43 -23.87
CA LEU A 218 -0.87 4.96 -22.74
C LEU A 218 -2.37 5.13 -22.96
N ARG A 219 -2.81 6.29 -23.46
CA ARG A 219 -4.21 6.56 -23.84
C ARG A 219 -4.68 5.66 -24.99
N GLN A 220 -3.84 5.44 -26.00
CA GLN A 220 -4.16 4.51 -27.09
C GLN A 220 -4.38 3.08 -26.58
N LEU A 221 -3.53 2.60 -25.67
CA LEU A 221 -3.74 1.29 -25.04
C LEU A 221 -5.03 1.23 -24.21
N HIS A 222 -5.34 2.29 -23.46
CA HIS A 222 -6.57 2.40 -22.67
C HIS A 222 -7.84 2.38 -23.53
N GLN A 223 -7.81 3.04 -24.68
CA GLN A 223 -8.93 3.09 -25.62
C GLN A 223 -9.19 1.77 -26.36
N ASN A 224 -8.19 0.88 -26.40
CA ASN A 224 -8.32 -0.42 -27.03
C ASN A 224 -8.95 -1.44 -26.07
N GLU A 225 -9.66 -2.46 -26.61
CA GLU A 225 -10.25 -3.56 -25.81
C GLU A 225 -9.21 -4.32 -24.98
N ALA A 226 -7.93 -4.21 -25.38
CA ALA A 226 -6.76 -4.74 -24.68
C ALA A 226 -6.50 -4.12 -23.30
N TRP A 227 -7.17 -3.05 -22.87
CA TRP A 227 -6.94 -2.49 -21.52
C TRP A 227 -7.55 -3.37 -20.41
N GLN A 228 -8.75 -3.92 -20.66
CA GLN A 228 -9.51 -4.68 -19.67
C GLN A 228 -8.96 -6.09 -19.43
N GLN A 229 -8.02 -6.56 -20.25
CA GLN A 229 -7.40 -7.87 -20.11
C GLN A 229 -6.25 -7.88 -19.09
N TYR A 230 -5.72 -6.70 -18.72
CA TYR A 230 -4.57 -6.62 -17.82
C TYR A 230 -5.01 -6.87 -16.37
N ASP A 231 -4.39 -7.87 -15.75
CA ASP A 231 -4.52 -8.18 -14.33
C ASP A 231 -3.77 -7.16 -13.46
N PHE A 232 -2.68 -6.61 -13.99
CA PHE A 232 -1.86 -5.66 -13.28
C PHE A 232 -1.17 -4.64 -14.19
N LEU A 233 -0.95 -3.45 -13.63
CA LEU A 233 -0.15 -2.36 -14.18
C LEU A 233 1.08 -2.17 -13.29
N HIS A 234 2.26 -2.38 -13.86
CA HIS A 234 3.53 -2.08 -13.23
C HIS A 234 4.08 -0.76 -13.73
N ILE A 235 4.37 0.16 -12.81
CA ILE A 235 4.91 1.48 -13.12
C ILE A 235 6.26 1.61 -12.45
N ALA A 236 7.32 1.66 -13.25
CA ALA A 236 8.69 1.93 -12.80
C ALA A 236 9.14 3.28 -13.35
N SER A 237 9.09 4.32 -12.52
CA SER A 237 9.36 5.71 -12.90
C SER A 237 9.58 6.61 -11.67
N HIS A 238 9.81 7.91 -11.86
CA HIS A 238 9.64 8.88 -10.80
C HIS A 238 8.16 9.07 -10.49
N ALA A 239 7.82 9.03 -9.20
CA ALA A 239 6.58 9.54 -8.66
C ALA A 239 6.90 10.76 -7.80
N PHE A 240 6.04 11.76 -7.84
CA PHE A 240 6.22 12.98 -7.07
C PHE A 240 4.89 13.50 -6.55
N ALA A 241 4.99 14.25 -5.46
CA ALA A 241 3.85 14.81 -4.75
C ALA A 241 4.17 16.27 -4.44
N ASP A 242 3.31 17.19 -4.89
CA ASP A 242 3.39 18.58 -4.46
C ASP A 242 2.96 18.71 -3.00
N LYS A 243 3.94 19.04 -2.14
CA LYS A 243 3.77 19.19 -0.70
C LYS A 243 2.89 20.39 -0.30
N LEU A 244 2.67 21.35 -1.20
CA LEU A 244 1.90 22.57 -0.90
C LEU A 244 0.41 22.39 -1.16
N THR A 245 0.03 21.82 -2.31
CA THR A 245 -1.39 21.70 -2.68
C THR A 245 -1.91 20.28 -2.64
N GLY A 246 -1.03 19.28 -2.72
CA GLY A 246 -1.37 17.87 -2.90
C GLY A 246 -2.13 17.52 -4.18
N ARG A 247 -2.52 18.52 -4.99
CA ARG A 247 -3.24 18.35 -6.27
C ARG A 247 -2.30 18.04 -7.43
N LEU A 248 -1.03 18.42 -7.30
CA LEU A 248 0.00 18.20 -8.32
C LEU A 248 0.89 17.01 -7.95
N SER A 249 0.27 15.85 -7.73
CA SER A 249 1.02 14.58 -7.68
C SER A 249 0.95 13.91 -9.04
N GLY A 250 1.98 13.16 -9.41
CA GLY A 250 2.03 12.54 -10.73
C GLY A 250 3.14 11.51 -10.88
N ILE A 251 3.17 10.93 -12.08
CA ILE A 251 4.17 9.98 -12.53
C ILE A 251 4.87 10.61 -13.74
N ALA A 252 6.20 10.64 -13.74
CA ALA A 252 6.93 11.09 -14.91
C ALA A 252 6.80 10.03 -16.03
N LEU A 253 6.32 10.43 -17.21
CA LEU A 253 6.40 9.61 -18.43
C LEU A 253 7.65 10.00 -19.22
N HIS A 254 7.86 9.46 -20.42
CA HIS A 254 8.98 9.88 -21.25
C HIS A 254 8.80 11.34 -21.76
N ASP A 255 7.63 11.66 -22.30
CA ASP A 255 7.32 12.92 -22.99
C ASP A 255 6.77 14.02 -22.07
N GLN A 256 5.99 13.65 -21.07
CA GLN A 256 5.37 14.58 -20.11
C GLN A 256 5.17 13.93 -18.73
N ASP A 257 4.46 14.59 -17.83
CA ASP A 257 4.09 14.03 -16.54
C ASP A 257 2.60 13.66 -16.55
N LEU A 258 2.26 12.46 -16.06
CA LEU A 258 0.90 11.97 -15.89
C LEU A 258 0.38 12.41 -14.52
N TRP A 259 -0.55 13.36 -14.52
CA TRP A 259 -1.15 13.90 -13.30
C TRP A 259 -2.28 13.03 -12.75
N LEU A 260 -2.65 13.22 -11.48
CA LEU A 260 -3.70 12.40 -10.83
C LEU A 260 -5.06 12.46 -11.56
N ASP A 261 -5.46 13.61 -12.07
CA ASP A 261 -6.71 13.80 -12.82
C ASP A 261 -6.67 13.10 -14.19
N GLU A 262 -5.50 13.07 -14.84
CA GLU A 262 -5.29 12.29 -16.05
C GLU A 262 -5.26 10.78 -15.77
N LEU A 263 -4.67 10.36 -14.65
CA LEU A 263 -4.72 8.97 -14.20
C LEU A 263 -6.16 8.52 -13.92
N GLN A 264 -7.00 9.38 -13.36
CA GLN A 264 -8.44 9.11 -13.18
C GLN A 264 -9.18 8.92 -14.49
N GLN A 265 -8.77 9.60 -15.56
CA GLN A 265 -9.35 9.42 -16.89
C GLN A 265 -9.01 8.06 -17.52
N LEU A 266 -8.02 7.35 -16.98
CA LEU A 266 -7.66 5.98 -17.38
C LEU A 266 -8.48 4.91 -16.62
N ALA A 267 -9.54 5.31 -15.91
CA ALA A 267 -10.45 4.38 -15.26
C ALA A 267 -11.22 3.49 -16.28
N PRO A 268 -11.53 2.22 -15.95
CA PRO A 268 -11.04 1.51 -14.77
C PRO A 268 -9.58 1.08 -14.94
N LEU A 269 -8.72 1.35 -13.95
CA LEU A 269 -7.36 0.80 -13.90
C LEU A 269 -7.37 -0.72 -13.68
N PRO A 270 -6.29 -1.44 -14.07
CA PRO A 270 -6.11 -2.86 -13.73
C PRO A 270 -6.27 -3.15 -12.23
N PRO A 271 -6.75 -4.36 -11.85
CA PRO A 271 -7.02 -4.70 -10.45
C PRO A 271 -5.84 -4.51 -9.50
N LEU A 272 -4.61 -4.76 -9.95
CA LEU A 272 -3.39 -4.48 -9.20
C LEU A 272 -2.57 -3.37 -9.89
N VAL A 273 -2.21 -2.34 -9.15
CA VAL A 273 -1.23 -1.34 -9.59
C VAL A 273 0.02 -1.46 -8.72
N THR A 274 1.19 -1.60 -9.32
CA THR A 274 2.47 -1.60 -8.60
C THR A 274 3.27 -0.37 -8.98
N LEU A 275 3.66 0.41 -7.98
CA LEU A 275 4.40 1.66 -8.10
C LEU A 275 5.83 1.41 -7.62
N SER A 276 6.68 0.95 -8.54
CA SER A 276 8.13 0.86 -8.35
C SER A 276 8.75 2.24 -8.58
N ALA A 277 8.32 3.18 -7.76
CA ALA A 277 8.66 4.59 -7.87
C ALA A 277 9.06 5.12 -6.49
N CYS A 278 10.04 6.03 -6.46
CA CYS A 278 10.37 6.80 -5.26
C CYS A 278 9.09 7.43 -4.70
N SER A 279 8.73 7.14 -3.45
CA SER A 279 7.50 7.67 -2.81
C SER A 279 6.17 7.28 -3.48
N GLY A 280 6.08 6.12 -4.17
CA GLY A 280 4.86 5.68 -4.88
C GLY A 280 3.56 5.62 -4.05
N ILE A 281 3.63 5.36 -2.74
CA ILE A 281 2.48 5.41 -1.80
C ILE A 281 2.70 6.49 -0.72
N GLN A 282 3.40 7.57 -1.05
CA GLN A 282 3.42 8.70 -0.12
C GLN A 282 2.02 9.33 -0.11
N THR A 283 1.22 8.97 0.89
CA THR A 283 -0.07 9.60 1.15
C THR A 283 0.19 10.94 1.82
N MET A 284 -0.34 12.01 1.21
CA MET A 284 -0.45 13.30 1.87
C MET A 284 -1.80 13.36 2.57
N MET A 285 -1.75 13.45 3.90
CA MET A 285 -2.94 13.66 4.72
C MET A 285 -3.27 15.14 4.74
N ARG A 286 -4.47 15.51 4.29
CA ARG A 286 -5.00 16.88 4.45
C ARG A 286 -5.64 17.05 5.83
N ALA A 287 -5.98 18.31 6.16
CA ALA A 287 -6.81 18.59 7.32
C ALA A 287 -8.11 17.76 7.24
N GLY A 288 -8.49 17.10 8.33
CA GLY A 288 -9.66 16.21 8.36
C GLY A 288 -9.38 14.75 8.01
N ASP A 289 -8.10 14.33 7.95
CA ASP A 289 -7.70 12.94 7.65
C ASP A 289 -8.07 12.46 6.23
N GLU A 290 -8.22 13.38 5.29
CA GLU A 290 -8.47 13.02 3.89
C GLU A 290 -7.17 12.58 3.21
N PRO A 291 -7.04 11.29 2.85
CA PRO A 291 -5.83 10.81 2.20
C PRO A 291 -5.85 11.21 0.72
N THR A 292 -4.81 11.92 0.29
CA THR A 292 -4.58 12.24 -1.12
C THR A 292 -3.26 11.60 -1.59
N GLY A 293 -3.19 11.20 -2.85
CA GLY A 293 -1.98 10.61 -3.42
C GLY A 293 -2.28 9.54 -4.46
N LEU A 294 -1.21 8.98 -5.03
CA LEU A 294 -1.29 8.01 -6.12
C LEU A 294 -2.08 6.76 -5.74
N ALA A 295 -1.85 6.18 -4.57
CA ALA A 295 -2.55 4.95 -4.15
C ALA A 295 -4.06 5.14 -4.00
N VAL A 296 -4.50 6.22 -3.33
CA VAL A 296 -5.94 6.54 -3.21
C VAL A 296 -6.55 6.79 -4.58
N THR A 297 -5.84 7.53 -5.44
CA THR A 297 -6.29 7.79 -6.81
C THR A 297 -6.43 6.50 -7.60
N CYS A 298 -5.48 5.57 -7.49
CA CYS A 298 -5.55 4.29 -8.17
C CYS A 298 -6.76 3.46 -7.71
N LEU A 299 -7.00 3.39 -6.40
CA LEU A 299 -8.16 2.67 -5.84
C LEU A 299 -9.48 3.29 -6.31
N ALA A 300 -9.60 4.62 -6.25
CA ALA A 300 -10.76 5.34 -6.76
C ALA A 300 -10.96 5.14 -8.27
N SER A 301 -9.86 5.00 -9.02
CA SER A 301 -9.87 4.86 -10.48
C SER A 301 -10.04 3.43 -10.97
N GLY A 302 -10.13 2.41 -10.10
CA GLY A 302 -10.30 1.06 -10.61
C GLY A 302 -9.64 -0.05 -9.82
N ALA A 303 -8.45 0.25 -9.31
CA ALA A 303 -7.60 -0.74 -8.69
C ALA A 303 -8.26 -1.30 -7.44
N GLN A 304 -8.08 -2.58 -7.20
CA GLN A 304 -8.46 -3.24 -5.95
C GLN A 304 -7.34 -3.16 -4.93
N ARG A 305 -6.10 -3.07 -5.41
CA ARG A 305 -4.89 -3.10 -4.60
C ARG A 305 -3.76 -2.32 -5.26
N VAL A 306 -2.96 -1.67 -4.42
CA VAL A 306 -1.80 -0.86 -4.83
C VAL A 306 -0.59 -1.26 -4.01
N ILE A 307 0.52 -1.55 -4.67
CA ILE A 307 1.83 -1.81 -4.05
C ILE A 307 2.75 -0.63 -4.34
N GLY A 308 3.60 -0.26 -3.39
CA GLY A 308 4.58 0.81 -3.57
C GLY A 308 5.12 1.32 -2.24
N SER A 309 6.04 2.28 -2.29
CA SER A 309 6.78 2.72 -1.11
C SER A 309 6.26 4.03 -0.50
N ILE A 310 6.21 4.10 0.83
CA ILE A 310 5.85 5.32 1.59
C ILE A 310 6.96 6.38 1.63
N TRP A 311 8.19 6.04 1.22
CA TRP A 311 9.32 6.96 1.12
C TRP A 311 10.22 6.64 -0.08
N PRO A 312 11.16 7.53 -0.45
CA PRO A 312 12.12 7.25 -1.51
C PRO A 312 12.97 6.03 -1.17
N VAL A 313 13.01 5.05 -2.08
CA VAL A 313 13.85 3.85 -1.98
C VAL A 313 15.01 4.00 -2.94
N GLN A 314 16.20 3.58 -2.54
CA GLN A 314 17.35 3.59 -3.45
C GLN A 314 17.13 2.61 -4.59
N ASP A 315 17.46 3.07 -5.79
CA ASP A 315 17.23 2.43 -7.09
C ASP A 315 17.68 0.96 -7.18
N THR A 316 18.61 0.50 -6.34
CA THR A 316 19.14 -0.87 -6.37
C THR A 316 18.25 -1.91 -5.68
N TYR A 317 17.35 -1.51 -4.78
CA TYR A 317 16.57 -2.44 -3.95
C TYR A 317 15.18 -2.75 -4.51
N ALA A 318 14.55 -1.76 -5.16
CA ALA A 318 13.24 -1.93 -5.75
C ALA A 318 13.20 -3.07 -6.80
N PRO A 319 14.21 -3.21 -7.70
CA PRO A 319 14.21 -4.30 -8.68
C PRO A 319 14.25 -5.70 -8.04
N ASP A 320 15.05 -5.92 -7.00
CA ASP A 320 15.13 -7.24 -6.34
C ASP A 320 13.82 -7.57 -5.61
N LEU A 321 13.25 -6.60 -4.89
CA LEU A 321 11.97 -6.78 -4.23
C LEU A 321 10.85 -7.08 -5.24
N MET A 322 10.75 -6.30 -6.34
CA MET A 322 9.72 -6.50 -7.37
C MET A 322 9.89 -7.84 -8.10
N THR A 323 11.13 -8.26 -8.37
CA THR A 323 11.43 -9.58 -8.95
C THR A 323 10.88 -10.72 -8.07
N ARG A 324 11.09 -10.64 -6.76
CA ARG A 324 10.58 -11.65 -5.81
C ARG A 324 9.07 -11.56 -5.64
N PHE A 325 8.53 -10.35 -5.59
CA PHE A 325 7.10 -10.09 -5.54
C PHE A 325 6.38 -10.74 -6.73
N TYR A 326 6.81 -10.46 -7.97
CA TYR A 326 6.18 -11.02 -9.16
C TYR A 326 6.34 -12.54 -9.25
N LYS A 327 7.47 -13.10 -8.78
CA LYS A 327 7.63 -14.55 -8.68
C LYS A 327 6.53 -15.19 -7.80
N HIS A 328 6.22 -14.61 -6.64
CA HIS A 328 5.17 -15.13 -5.77
C HIS A 328 3.76 -14.86 -6.31
N LEU A 329 3.54 -13.69 -6.92
CA LEU A 329 2.27 -13.31 -7.51
C LEU A 329 1.88 -14.26 -8.66
N LEU A 330 2.83 -14.51 -9.58
CA LEU A 330 2.63 -15.43 -10.70
C LEU A 330 2.51 -16.90 -10.26
N ALA A 331 2.93 -17.23 -9.04
CA ALA A 331 2.70 -18.54 -8.43
C ALA A 331 1.30 -18.69 -7.80
N GLY A 332 0.44 -17.68 -7.90
CA GLY A 332 -0.95 -17.72 -7.46
C GLY A 332 -1.21 -17.19 -6.05
N ASN A 333 -0.21 -16.57 -5.40
CA ASN A 333 -0.40 -15.92 -4.10
C ASN A 333 -1.14 -14.59 -4.26
N SER A 334 -1.81 -14.13 -3.21
CA SER A 334 -2.37 -12.77 -3.19
C SER A 334 -1.26 -11.72 -3.32
N ALA A 335 -1.59 -10.47 -3.69
CA ALA A 335 -0.57 -9.44 -3.80
C ALA A 335 0.06 -9.12 -2.43
N SER A 336 -0.75 -9.07 -1.37
CA SER A 336 -0.21 -8.80 -0.03
C SER A 336 0.68 -9.92 0.48
N GLN A 337 0.30 -11.20 0.26
CA GLN A 337 1.16 -12.35 0.55
C GLN A 337 2.46 -12.31 -0.25
N SER A 338 2.37 -12.01 -1.56
CA SER A 338 3.52 -11.92 -2.45
C SER A 338 4.51 -10.85 -1.99
N LEU A 339 4.01 -9.69 -1.52
CA LEU A 339 4.84 -8.64 -0.94
C LEU A 339 5.48 -9.10 0.36
N ALA A 340 4.70 -9.67 1.28
CA ALA A 340 5.22 -10.16 2.56
C ALA A 340 6.30 -11.23 2.36
N TYR A 341 6.08 -12.20 1.47
CA TYR A 341 7.08 -13.22 1.13
C TYR A 341 8.34 -12.63 0.49
N ALA A 342 8.18 -11.66 -0.42
CA ALA A 342 9.33 -10.95 -0.98
C ALA A 342 10.14 -10.23 0.11
N GLN A 343 9.47 -9.53 1.03
CA GLN A 343 10.10 -8.83 2.15
C GLN A 343 10.81 -9.78 3.13
N ARG A 344 10.22 -10.94 3.44
CA ARG A 344 10.84 -12.00 4.24
C ARG A 344 12.10 -12.55 3.59
N LEU A 345 12.09 -12.71 2.27
CA LEU A 345 13.27 -13.15 1.52
C LEU A 345 14.35 -12.06 1.49
N MET A 346 13.98 -10.78 1.42
CA MET A 346 14.94 -9.68 1.51
C MET A 346 15.68 -9.69 2.84
N LEU A 347 15.01 -9.99 3.96
CA LEU A 347 15.64 -10.13 5.28
C LEU A 347 16.76 -11.17 5.33
N GLN A 348 16.66 -12.22 4.52
CA GLN A 348 17.66 -13.30 4.50
C GLN A 348 18.89 -12.94 3.67
N THR A 349 18.74 -12.06 2.69
CA THR A 349 19.80 -11.71 1.73
C THR A 349 20.43 -10.35 1.97
N ASP A 350 19.76 -9.46 2.69
CA ASP A 350 20.23 -8.09 2.94
C ASP A 350 19.76 -7.54 4.29
N ASN A 351 20.71 -7.08 5.12
CA ASN A 351 20.43 -6.44 6.40
C ASN A 351 19.96 -4.98 6.28
N SER A 352 19.87 -4.43 5.08
CA SER A 352 19.47 -3.03 4.83
C SER A 352 17.94 -2.88 4.82
N ILE A 353 17.32 -3.27 5.94
CA ILE A 353 15.88 -3.27 6.23
C ILE A 353 15.20 -1.97 5.78
N ALA A 354 15.87 -0.84 6.00
CA ALA A 354 15.40 0.52 5.68
C ALA A 354 14.88 0.72 4.24
N HIS A 355 15.35 -0.07 3.28
CA HIS A 355 14.99 0.11 1.87
C HIS A 355 13.66 -0.53 1.48
N TRP A 356 13.41 -1.76 1.92
CA TRP A 356 12.25 -2.53 1.47
C TRP A 356 11.07 -2.45 2.44
N ILE A 357 11.27 -2.11 3.72
CA ILE A 357 10.16 -1.97 4.69
C ILE A 357 9.18 -0.84 4.35
N GLY A 358 9.60 0.09 3.49
CA GLY A 358 8.76 1.18 3.02
C GLY A 358 7.66 0.70 2.07
N PHE A 359 7.81 -0.48 1.45
CA PHE A 359 6.80 -1.02 0.56
C PHE A 359 5.61 -1.57 1.34
N LEU A 360 4.41 -1.12 0.96
CA LEU A 360 3.14 -1.52 1.56
C LEU A 360 2.18 -2.01 0.47
N CYS A 361 1.24 -2.86 0.88
CA CYS A 361 0.05 -3.18 0.10
C CYS A 361 -1.13 -2.38 0.64
N VAL A 362 -1.79 -1.60 -0.22
CA VAL A 362 -2.95 -0.78 0.11
C VAL A 362 -4.18 -1.26 -0.65
N GLY A 363 -5.30 -1.45 0.03
CA GLY A 363 -6.56 -1.94 -0.55
C GLY A 363 -6.87 -3.35 -0.09
N GLN A 364 -7.22 -4.23 -1.04
CA GLN A 364 -7.50 -5.63 -0.72
C GLN A 364 -6.23 -6.47 -0.52
N PRO A 365 -6.29 -7.50 0.35
CA PRO A 365 -5.23 -8.49 0.47
C PRO A 365 -4.84 -9.20 -0.84
#